data_AF-A0A822Z628-F1
#
_entry.id   AF-A0A822Z628-F1
#
_cell.length_a   1.000
_cell.length_b   1.000
_cell.length_c   1.000
_cell.angle_alpha   90.00
_cell.angle_beta   90.00
_cell.angle_gamma   90.00
#
_symmetry.space_group_name_H-M   'P 1'
#
loop_
_entity.id
_entity.type
_entity.pdbx_description
1 polymer ?
#
loop_
_entity_poly.entity_id
_entity_poly.type
_entity_poly.pdbx_seq_one_letter_code
_entity_poly.pdbx_strand_id
1 'polypeptide(L)'
;MDSGAQCSVSLRANRRGDWNNRSLFKDVDGSFYFPGRMSQDHAMKIVWKRGFIRLALVVGILWMFLILTALLFHIWSCQSSITFLSAICNKESKVFMMLDTMGLLPKPQHRCPIPLQDDPDAIVIPKRRISDNIVQHLSYVLEDESVNNDSQSLPLFGGHQSWSQREQSFKLNSTMKVHCGFMHNGGAEMDPVEVEYVKKCRFVVASGIFDGYDTPHQPSNISYRSQNLFCFLMVVDEKSFNFIKKNVTIREDHQGGKWVGIWRLVPLHHPPYDEPRRNGKVPKILTHRLFPQAQYSIWIDGKMELIVDPLLMLERYLWRGKHTFAIARHKHHHSIYEEADAIKRRKRYARPLIDLHMKIYRYEGMEPWSPNKRTVSVKGKEKRLMYREIHTGTTPKRRKRKS
;
A
#
# COMPACT_ATOMS: atom_id res chain seq x y z
N MET A 1 -22.14 -7.99 70.59
CA MET A 1 -21.14 -6.93 70.37
C MET A 1 -21.50 -6.24 69.07
N ASP A 2 -22.39 -5.27 69.23
CA ASP A 2 -22.62 -4.03 68.47
C ASP A 2 -21.68 -3.71 67.31
N SER A 3 -22.08 -3.03 66.23
CA SER A 3 -23.35 -2.70 65.57
C SER A 3 -22.95 -1.78 64.41
N GLY A 4 -23.70 -1.80 63.31
CA GLY A 4 -23.41 -0.99 62.14
C GLY A 4 -23.94 0.45 62.20
N ALA A 5 -23.88 1.07 61.02
CA ALA A 5 -24.70 2.18 60.51
C ALA A 5 -24.07 3.59 60.45
N GLN A 6 -23.91 4.04 59.20
CA GLN A 6 -24.51 5.22 58.58
C GLN A 6 -24.28 6.65 59.16
N CYS A 7 -23.76 7.49 58.25
CA CYS A 7 -24.34 8.74 57.72
C CYS A 7 -24.56 9.95 58.66
N SER A 8 -24.06 11.13 58.26
CA SER A 8 -24.88 12.36 58.16
C SER A 8 -24.15 13.54 57.51
N VAL A 9 -24.93 14.27 56.72
CA VAL A 9 -24.65 15.56 56.07
C VAL A 9 -24.90 16.69 57.07
N SER A 10 -24.14 17.80 57.00
CA SER A 10 -24.62 19.10 57.51
C SER A 10 -23.89 20.28 56.86
N LEU A 11 -24.66 21.14 56.21
CA LEU A 11 -24.35 22.50 55.79
C LEU A 11 -24.50 23.45 56.98
N ARG A 12 -23.58 24.41 57.14
CA ARG A 12 -23.89 25.69 57.83
C ARG A 12 -23.05 26.85 57.30
N ALA A 13 -23.73 27.97 57.08
CA ALA A 13 -23.25 29.18 56.46
C ALA A 13 -22.78 30.26 57.47
N ASN A 14 -21.91 31.14 56.95
CA ASN A 14 -21.67 32.56 57.25
C ASN A 14 -21.36 33.04 58.68
N ARG A 15 -20.22 33.74 58.80
CA ARG A 15 -20.13 35.04 59.51
C ARG A 15 -19.09 35.96 58.89
N ARG A 16 -19.56 37.16 58.55
CA ARG A 16 -18.84 38.35 58.06
C ARG A 16 -18.36 39.15 59.29
N GLY A 17 -17.19 39.79 59.21
CA GLY A 17 -16.68 40.71 60.24
C GLY A 17 -15.56 41.60 59.70
N ASP A 18 -15.93 42.83 59.34
CA ASP A 18 -15.05 43.96 59.07
C ASP A 18 -14.47 44.52 60.39
N TRP A 19 -13.21 44.97 60.38
CA TRP A 19 -12.76 46.02 61.29
C TRP A 19 -11.64 46.87 60.69
N ASN A 20 -11.97 48.14 60.43
CA ASN A 20 -11.07 49.28 60.30
C ASN A 20 -10.53 49.67 61.68
N ASN A 21 -9.29 50.18 61.74
CA ASN A 21 -8.93 51.21 62.72
C ASN A 21 -7.87 52.16 62.16
N ARG A 22 -8.04 53.43 62.50
CA ARG A 22 -7.41 54.63 61.91
C ARG A 22 -6.55 55.32 62.98
N SER A 23 -5.45 55.94 62.50
CA SER A 23 -4.78 57.18 62.97
C SER A 23 -4.16 57.26 64.37
N LEU A 24 -2.95 57.88 64.49
CA LEU A 24 -2.79 59.34 64.72
C LEU A 24 -1.35 59.72 65.17
N PHE A 25 -0.71 60.74 64.55
CA PHE A 25 -0.19 62.00 65.15
C PHE A 25 0.92 62.74 64.34
N LYS A 26 0.51 63.93 63.82
CA LYS A 26 1.12 65.31 63.79
C LYS A 26 2.56 65.57 63.31
N ASP A 27 2.97 66.77 62.88
CA ASP A 27 2.46 68.00 62.21
C ASP A 27 3.69 68.96 62.19
N VAL A 28 3.81 69.87 61.21
CA VAL A 28 4.21 71.30 61.33
C VAL A 28 4.53 71.91 59.95
N ASP A 29 4.00 73.13 59.77
CA ASP A 29 3.86 73.97 58.59
C ASP A 29 5.13 74.54 57.92
N GLY A 30 4.97 75.00 56.67
CA GLY A 30 5.88 75.94 55.99
C GLY A 30 5.50 76.23 54.53
N SER A 31 4.64 77.22 54.30
CA SER A 31 4.23 77.75 52.99
C SER A 31 5.34 78.57 52.31
N PHE A 32 5.55 78.48 50.98
CA PHE A 32 5.92 79.60 50.08
C PHE A 32 5.77 79.23 48.59
N TYR A 33 5.36 80.23 47.80
CA TYR A 33 4.95 80.23 46.38
C TYR A 33 6.11 80.10 45.37
N PHE A 34 5.88 79.47 44.19
CA PHE A 34 6.14 79.95 42.81
C PHE A 34 6.02 78.78 41.77
N PRO A 35 5.26 78.91 40.66
CA PRO A 35 5.23 77.90 39.59
C PRO A 35 6.27 78.24 38.52
N GLY A 36 7.43 77.59 38.59
CA GLY A 36 8.49 77.69 37.59
C GLY A 36 8.41 76.57 36.55
N ARG A 37 8.04 76.91 35.31
CA ARG A 37 8.15 76.06 34.12
C ARG A 37 9.53 75.39 34.04
N MET A 38 9.61 74.08 34.28
CA MET A 38 10.66 73.24 33.73
C MET A 38 10.11 71.84 33.44
N SER A 39 10.55 71.25 32.33
CA SER A 39 10.29 69.87 31.87
C SER A 39 9.06 69.61 30.97
N GLN A 40 8.96 70.29 29.83
CA GLN A 40 8.26 69.73 28.65
C GLN A 40 9.18 68.85 27.77
N ASP A 41 10.49 69.15 27.73
CA ASP A 41 11.45 68.43 26.88
C ASP A 41 11.79 67.00 27.33
N HIS A 42 11.69 66.70 28.64
CA HIS A 42 11.93 65.33 29.14
C HIS A 42 10.73 64.40 28.91
N ALA A 43 9.50 64.93 29.03
CA ALA A 43 8.28 64.16 28.82
C ALA A 43 8.09 63.77 27.34
N MET A 44 8.36 64.70 26.40
CA MET A 44 8.32 64.42 24.96
C MET A 44 9.35 63.36 24.53
N LYS A 45 10.57 63.39 25.09
CA LYS A 45 11.59 62.37 24.81
C LYS A 45 11.19 60.98 25.31
N ILE A 46 10.47 60.87 26.43
CA ILE A 46 9.99 59.58 26.98
C ILE A 46 8.83 59.02 26.14
N VAL A 47 7.89 59.86 25.73
CA VAL A 47 6.76 59.46 24.87
C VAL A 47 7.27 59.04 23.48
N TRP A 48 8.23 59.77 22.91
CA TRP A 48 8.82 59.43 21.62
C TRP A 48 9.66 58.15 21.68
N LYS A 49 10.43 57.94 22.76
CA LYS A 49 11.15 56.67 23.01
C LYS A 49 10.18 55.48 23.17
N ARG A 50 9.08 55.63 23.92
CA ARG A 50 8.05 54.58 24.07
C ARG A 50 7.31 54.29 22.76
N GLY A 51 7.04 55.32 21.96
CA GLY A 51 6.45 55.19 20.62
C GLY A 51 7.37 54.46 19.64
N PHE A 52 8.65 54.81 19.64
CA PHE A 52 9.67 54.17 18.80
C PHE A 52 9.88 52.69 19.17
N ILE A 53 9.89 52.36 20.47
CA ILE A 53 9.97 50.98 20.94
C ILE A 53 8.74 50.18 20.50
N ARG A 54 7.53 50.75 20.61
CA ARG A 54 6.30 50.08 20.13
C ARG A 54 6.32 49.88 18.61
N LEU A 55 6.78 50.86 17.84
CA LEU A 55 6.92 50.74 16.39
C LEU A 55 7.93 49.63 16.03
N ALA A 56 9.10 49.60 16.68
CA ALA A 56 10.11 48.58 16.45
C ALA A 56 9.59 47.17 16.79
N LEU A 57 8.80 47.02 17.86
CA LEU A 57 8.16 45.75 18.21
C LEU A 57 7.12 45.33 17.17
N VAL A 58 6.27 46.23 16.69
CA VAL A 58 5.28 45.94 15.65
C VAL A 58 5.97 45.53 14.35
N VAL A 59 7.01 46.26 13.94
CA VAL A 59 7.81 45.92 12.76
C VAL A 59 8.49 44.56 12.93
N GLY A 60 9.04 44.27 14.12
CA GLY A 60 9.64 42.97 14.44
C GLY A 60 8.62 41.82 14.38
N ILE A 61 7.42 42.00 14.92
CA ILE A 61 6.34 41.01 14.86
C ILE A 61 5.92 40.75 13.40
N LEU A 62 5.73 41.81 12.61
CA LEU A 62 5.38 41.68 11.19
C LEU A 62 6.47 40.95 10.39
N TRP A 63 7.76 41.25 10.68
CA TRP A 63 8.88 40.53 10.09
C TRP A 63 8.91 39.05 10.47
N MET A 64 8.65 38.73 11.74
CA MET A 64 8.56 37.34 12.20
C MET A 64 7.43 36.58 11.52
N PHE A 65 6.26 37.21 11.34
CA PHE A 65 5.17 36.61 10.58
C PHE A 65 5.53 36.39 9.11
N LEU A 66 6.22 37.34 8.48
CA LEU A 66 6.65 37.20 7.07
C LEU A 66 7.68 36.09 6.88
N ILE A 67 8.60 35.92 7.83
CA ILE A 67 9.55 34.79 7.84
C ILE A 67 8.80 33.47 8.04
N LEU A 68 7.84 33.43 8.96
CA LEU A 68 7.04 32.23 9.22
C LEU A 68 6.21 31.82 8.01
N THR A 69 5.57 32.77 7.32
CA THR A 69 4.81 32.46 6.10
C THR A 69 5.70 31.99 4.97
N ALA A 70 6.90 32.56 4.80
CA ALA A 70 7.89 32.10 3.83
C ALA A 70 8.38 30.68 4.13
N LEU A 71 8.64 30.34 5.41
CA LEU A 71 9.02 29.00 5.82
C LEU A 71 7.90 27.98 5.61
N LEU A 72 6.66 28.34 5.96
CA LEU A 72 5.49 27.49 5.74
C LEU A 72 5.26 27.26 4.23
N PHE A 73 5.42 28.30 3.41
CA PHE A 73 5.34 28.18 1.95
C PHE A 73 6.44 27.27 1.41
N HIS A 74 7.67 27.37 1.90
CA HIS A 74 8.76 26.47 1.52
C HIS A 74 8.46 25.01 1.90
N ILE A 75 8.01 24.74 3.13
CA ILE A 75 7.63 23.39 3.56
C ILE A 75 6.49 22.84 2.70
N TRP A 76 5.46 23.65 2.45
CA TRP A 76 4.31 23.28 1.63
C TRP A 76 4.70 23.00 0.18
N SER A 77 5.59 23.81 -0.41
CA SER A 77 6.11 23.60 -1.76
C SER A 77 6.90 22.28 -1.88
N CYS A 78 7.71 21.95 -0.88
CA CYS A 78 8.49 20.70 -0.84
C CYS A 78 7.63 19.45 -0.56
N GLN A 79 6.47 19.60 0.06
CA GLN A 79 5.53 18.51 0.36
C GLN A 79 4.45 18.32 -0.71
N SER A 80 4.26 19.31 -1.59
CA SER A 80 3.23 19.28 -2.62
C SER A 80 3.56 18.30 -3.75
N SER A 81 2.57 17.51 -4.17
CA SER A 81 2.64 16.61 -5.34
C SER A 81 2.46 17.33 -6.68
N ILE A 82 2.27 18.65 -6.65
CA ILE A 82 2.09 19.51 -7.82
C ILE A 82 3.48 19.84 -8.40
N THR A 83 3.72 19.43 -9.65
CA THR A 83 5.02 19.55 -10.36
C THR A 83 5.59 20.97 -10.40
N PHE A 84 4.73 22.00 -10.47
CA PHE A 84 5.16 23.40 -10.48
C PHE A 84 5.70 23.85 -9.11
N LEU A 85 5.07 23.43 -8.01
CA LEU A 85 5.48 23.82 -6.65
C LEU A 85 6.69 23.00 -6.17
N SER A 86 6.81 21.74 -6.60
CA SER A 86 7.95 20.90 -6.25
C SER A 86 9.24 21.31 -6.98
N ALA A 87 9.15 21.92 -8.17
CA ALA A 87 10.29 22.47 -8.90
C ALA A 87 10.95 23.69 -8.21
N ILE A 88 10.20 24.41 -7.38
CA ILE A 88 10.69 25.56 -6.60
C ILE A 88 11.43 25.11 -5.33
N CYS A 89 11.27 23.84 -4.93
CA CYS A 89 11.93 23.28 -3.76
C CYS A 89 13.34 22.78 -4.08
N ASN A 90 14.36 23.50 -3.60
CA ASN A 90 15.73 22.98 -3.57
C ASN A 90 15.97 22.17 -2.29
N LYS A 91 15.96 20.83 -2.42
CA LYS A 91 16.18 19.88 -1.31
C LYS A 91 17.59 19.95 -0.70
N GLU A 92 18.54 20.61 -1.37
CA GLU A 92 19.91 20.82 -0.88
C GLU A 92 20.08 22.16 -0.13
N SER A 93 19.00 22.94 0.02
CA SER A 93 19.06 24.20 0.79
C SER A 93 19.42 23.94 2.25
N LYS A 94 20.34 24.75 2.79
CA LYS A 94 20.74 24.72 4.21
C LYS A 94 19.54 24.82 5.17
N VAL A 95 18.48 25.50 4.76
CA VAL A 95 17.23 25.65 5.54
C VAL A 95 16.47 24.33 5.64
N PHE A 96 16.39 23.55 4.56
CA PHE A 96 15.71 22.25 4.55
C PHE A 96 16.47 21.24 5.42
N MET A 97 17.79 21.22 5.32
CA MET A 97 18.67 20.40 6.18
C MET A 97 18.56 20.77 7.67
N MET A 98 18.42 22.06 7.99
CA MET A 98 18.22 22.53 9.37
C MET A 98 16.83 22.10 9.91
N LEU A 99 15.78 22.21 9.10
CA LEU A 99 14.42 21.76 9.46
C LEU A 99 14.34 20.23 9.66
N ASP A 100 15.09 19.46 8.86
CA ASP A 100 15.26 18.02 9.03
C ASP A 100 15.96 17.69 10.36
N THR A 101 17.05 18.40 10.66
CA THR A 101 17.82 18.25 11.90
C THR A 101 16.99 18.60 13.15
N MET A 102 16.10 19.60 13.05
CA MET A 102 15.16 19.98 14.12
C MET A 102 13.94 19.05 14.24
N GLY A 103 13.82 18.04 13.36
CA GLY A 103 12.74 17.04 13.42
C GLY A 103 11.36 17.56 13.04
N LEU A 104 11.28 18.70 12.36
CA LEU A 104 10.03 19.32 11.90
C LEU A 104 9.55 18.78 10.55
N LEU A 105 10.38 17.97 9.89
CA LEU A 105 10.01 17.21 8.69
C LEU A 105 9.50 15.81 9.06
N PRO A 106 8.51 15.27 8.34
CA PRO A 106 8.08 13.90 8.52
C PRO A 106 9.24 12.96 8.20
N LYS A 107 9.81 12.32 9.23
CA LYS A 107 10.88 11.32 9.07
C LYS A 107 10.43 10.26 8.06
N PRO A 108 11.30 9.83 7.12
CA PRO A 108 10.97 8.72 6.25
C PRO A 108 10.58 7.52 7.12
N GLN A 109 9.33 7.06 6.98
CA GLN A 109 8.81 5.90 7.69
C GLN A 109 9.84 4.78 7.60
N HIS A 110 10.29 4.23 8.73
CA HIS A 110 11.36 3.22 8.85
C HIS A 110 11.50 2.26 7.65
N ARG A 111 12.16 2.72 6.60
CA ARG A 111 12.50 1.95 5.41
C ARG A 111 13.94 1.51 5.66
N CYS A 112 14.14 0.23 5.90
CA CYS A 112 15.50 -0.29 5.77
C CYS A 112 15.94 0.01 4.34
N PRO A 113 17.08 0.68 4.12
CA PRO A 113 17.54 0.95 2.76
C PRO A 113 17.73 -0.39 2.06
N ILE A 114 16.96 -0.59 0.99
CA ILE A 114 17.12 -1.73 0.10
C ILE A 114 18.14 -1.28 -0.94
N PRO A 115 19.26 -2.02 -1.14
CA PRO A 115 20.29 -1.61 -2.09
C PRO A 115 19.79 -1.87 -3.52
N LEU A 116 19.07 -0.89 -4.05
CA LEU A 116 18.59 -0.81 -5.42
C LEU A 116 19.68 -0.19 -6.30
N GLN A 117 19.58 -0.39 -7.62
CA GLN A 117 20.33 0.42 -8.57
C GLN A 117 19.75 1.85 -8.58
N ASP A 118 20.56 2.83 -8.97
CA ASP A 118 20.16 4.24 -8.95
C ASP A 118 19.29 4.63 -10.15
N ASP A 119 19.52 3.99 -11.30
CA ASP A 119 18.87 4.34 -12.57
C ASP A 119 18.11 3.15 -13.20
N PRO A 120 16.77 3.23 -13.34
CA PRO A 120 15.97 2.26 -14.08
C PRO A 120 16.36 2.12 -15.55
N ASP A 121 16.89 3.17 -16.19
CA ASP A 121 17.24 3.15 -17.61
C ASP A 121 18.55 2.41 -17.89
N ALA A 122 19.46 2.38 -16.91
CA ALA A 122 20.67 1.55 -16.94
C ALA A 122 20.39 0.03 -16.80
N ILE A 123 19.19 -0.37 -16.39
CA ILE A 123 18.88 -1.78 -16.14
C ILE A 123 18.86 -2.58 -17.45
N VAL A 124 19.69 -3.63 -17.51
CA VAL A 124 19.70 -4.58 -18.63
C VAL A 124 18.73 -5.71 -18.33
N ILE A 125 17.67 -5.82 -19.14
CA ILE A 125 16.72 -6.92 -19.07
C ILE A 125 17.43 -8.19 -19.54
N PRO A 126 17.53 -9.25 -18.71
CA PRO A 126 18.16 -10.48 -19.13
C PRO A 126 17.46 -11.08 -20.36
N LYS A 127 18.25 -11.61 -21.30
CA LYS A 127 17.68 -12.44 -22.36
C LYS A 127 16.96 -13.62 -21.70
N ARG A 128 15.76 -13.93 -22.20
CA ARG A 128 14.92 -15.02 -21.71
C ARG A 128 15.79 -16.26 -21.50
N ARG A 129 15.80 -16.78 -20.27
CA ARG A 129 16.39 -18.10 -20.05
C ARG A 129 15.59 -19.08 -20.89
N ILE A 130 16.28 -19.73 -21.82
CA ILE A 130 15.78 -20.96 -22.42
C ILE A 130 15.97 -22.02 -21.32
N SER A 131 15.15 -21.97 -20.26
CA SER A 131 15.18 -22.99 -19.23
C SER A 131 14.23 -24.10 -19.66
N ASP A 132 14.86 -25.19 -20.07
CA ASP A 132 14.37 -26.57 -20.14
C ASP A 132 13.28 -26.87 -21.19
N ASN A 133 13.71 -27.55 -22.26
CA ASN A 133 12.88 -28.23 -23.27
C ASN A 133 11.93 -29.30 -22.70
N ILE A 134 11.80 -29.41 -21.38
CA ILE A 134 11.04 -30.47 -20.71
C ILE A 134 9.56 -30.32 -21.02
N VAL A 135 8.98 -29.10 -20.94
CA VAL A 135 7.57 -28.84 -21.28
C VAL A 135 7.50 -27.86 -22.44
N GLN A 136 7.20 -28.37 -23.63
CA GLN A 136 7.11 -27.58 -24.87
C GLN A 136 5.69 -27.07 -25.11
N HIS A 137 4.70 -27.90 -24.80
CA HIS A 137 3.28 -27.62 -25.01
C HIS A 137 2.50 -27.82 -23.71
N LEU A 138 2.06 -26.70 -23.13
CA LEU A 138 1.20 -26.70 -21.96
C LEU A 138 -0.20 -26.25 -22.37
N SER A 139 -1.19 -27.10 -22.13
CA SER A 139 -2.60 -26.81 -22.27
C SER A 139 -3.32 -27.01 -20.94
N TYR A 140 -4.53 -26.48 -20.84
CA TYR A 140 -5.31 -26.51 -19.60
C TYR A 140 -6.66 -27.16 -19.85
N VAL A 141 -7.16 -27.85 -18.84
CA VAL A 141 -8.53 -28.34 -18.83
C VAL A 141 -9.47 -27.15 -18.65
N LEU A 142 -10.43 -26.99 -19.55
CA LEU A 142 -11.41 -25.89 -19.55
C LEU A 142 -12.85 -26.38 -19.36
N GLU A 143 -13.12 -27.64 -19.66
CA GLU A 143 -14.43 -28.26 -19.56
C GLU A 143 -14.36 -29.41 -18.57
N ASP A 144 -15.36 -29.50 -17.71
CA ASP A 144 -15.43 -30.51 -16.66
C ASP A 144 -16.15 -31.73 -17.22
N GLU A 145 -15.53 -32.89 -17.11
CA GLU A 145 -16.17 -34.15 -17.48
C GLU A 145 -17.16 -34.48 -16.35
N SER A 146 -18.42 -34.08 -16.51
CA SER A 146 -19.46 -34.29 -15.50
C SER A 146 -19.65 -35.79 -15.25
N VAL A 147 -19.52 -36.23 -14.00
CA VAL A 147 -19.69 -37.64 -13.60
C VAL A 147 -21.13 -38.14 -13.79
N ASN A 148 -22.11 -37.24 -13.92
CA ASN A 148 -23.48 -37.52 -14.33
C ASN A 148 -23.95 -36.41 -15.29
N ASN A 149 -24.75 -36.74 -16.31
CA ASN A 149 -25.40 -35.80 -17.24
C ASN A 149 -26.45 -34.89 -16.56
N ASP A 150 -26.22 -34.46 -15.31
CA ASP A 150 -27.02 -33.43 -14.67
C ASP A 150 -26.55 -32.07 -15.18
N SER A 151 -27.23 -31.61 -16.22
CA SER A 151 -27.04 -30.31 -16.88
C SER A 151 -27.28 -29.09 -15.99
N GLN A 152 -27.48 -29.26 -14.67
CA GLN A 152 -27.90 -28.21 -13.75
C GLN A 152 -26.81 -27.73 -12.77
N SER A 153 -25.72 -28.46 -12.56
CA SER A 153 -24.65 -28.01 -11.65
C SER A 153 -23.61 -27.18 -12.39
N LEU A 154 -23.43 -25.91 -11.99
CA LEU A 154 -22.32 -25.09 -12.45
C LEU A 154 -20.97 -25.76 -12.10
N PRO A 155 -20.00 -25.80 -13.03
CA PRO A 155 -18.72 -26.44 -12.78
C PRO A 155 -17.96 -25.71 -11.66
N LEU A 156 -17.21 -26.45 -10.86
CA LEU A 156 -16.34 -25.86 -9.86
C LEU A 156 -15.19 -25.11 -10.56
N PHE A 157 -14.69 -24.04 -9.95
CA PHE A 157 -13.57 -23.26 -10.50
C PHE A 157 -12.38 -24.09 -10.97
N GLY A 158 -12.03 -25.13 -10.21
CA GLY A 158 -10.94 -26.07 -10.51
C GLY A 158 -11.35 -27.35 -11.23
N GLY A 159 -12.65 -27.56 -11.46
CA GLY A 159 -13.23 -28.82 -11.93
C GLY A 159 -13.11 -29.95 -10.90
N HIS A 160 -13.46 -31.16 -11.31
CA HIS A 160 -13.41 -32.37 -10.48
C HIS A 160 -12.11 -33.16 -10.68
N GLN A 161 -10.96 -32.55 -10.34
CA GLN A 161 -9.67 -33.23 -10.44
C GLN A 161 -9.52 -34.34 -9.38
N SER A 162 -9.25 -35.57 -9.83
CA SER A 162 -8.91 -36.71 -8.96
C SER A 162 -7.48 -36.64 -8.42
N TRP A 163 -7.20 -37.33 -7.31
CA TRP A 163 -5.85 -37.44 -6.74
C TRP A 163 -4.85 -38.03 -7.73
N SER A 164 -5.24 -39.04 -8.52
CA SER A 164 -4.38 -39.65 -9.54
C SER A 164 -4.02 -38.66 -10.65
N GLN A 165 -4.99 -37.88 -11.15
CA GLN A 165 -4.74 -36.83 -12.15
C GLN A 165 -3.83 -35.72 -11.59
N ARG A 166 -3.97 -35.38 -10.31
CA ARG A 166 -3.07 -34.44 -9.65
C ARG A 166 -1.65 -34.98 -9.55
N GLU A 167 -1.47 -36.23 -9.14
CA GLU A 167 -0.15 -36.88 -9.07
C GLU A 167 0.54 -36.93 -10.43
N GLN A 168 -0.22 -37.22 -11.49
CA GLN A 168 0.27 -37.21 -12.87
C GLN A 168 0.69 -35.81 -13.32
N SER A 169 0.02 -34.75 -12.84
CA SER A 169 0.37 -33.37 -13.19
C SER A 169 1.74 -32.92 -12.67
N PHE A 170 2.29 -33.60 -11.66
CA PHE A 170 3.65 -33.35 -11.17
C PHE A 170 4.73 -34.04 -12.01
N LYS A 171 4.37 -34.98 -12.90
CA LYS A 171 5.30 -35.68 -13.79
C LYS A 171 5.42 -34.89 -15.09
N LEU A 172 6.58 -34.24 -15.27
CA LEU A 172 6.81 -33.35 -16.42
C LEU A 172 6.97 -34.12 -17.73
N ASN A 173 6.21 -33.72 -18.75
CA ASN A 173 6.27 -34.25 -20.12
C ASN A 173 6.36 -33.11 -21.15
N SER A 174 6.80 -33.43 -22.37
CA SER A 174 6.89 -32.44 -23.48
C SER A 174 5.55 -31.78 -23.78
N THR A 175 4.47 -32.54 -23.73
CA THR A 175 3.09 -32.05 -23.85
C THR A 175 2.32 -32.41 -22.59
N MET A 176 1.74 -31.41 -21.94
CA MET A 176 0.94 -31.58 -20.72
C MET A 176 -0.42 -30.89 -20.86
N LYS A 177 -1.46 -31.53 -20.31
CA LYS A 177 -2.77 -30.94 -20.09
C LYS A 177 -3.04 -30.97 -18.59
N VAL A 178 -3.18 -29.81 -17.94
CA VAL A 178 -3.26 -29.71 -16.47
C VAL A 178 -4.53 -29.00 -16.01
N HIS A 179 -5.06 -29.42 -14.87
CA HIS A 179 -6.08 -28.66 -14.14
C HIS A 179 -5.40 -27.48 -13.43
N CYS A 180 -6.00 -26.29 -13.53
CA CYS A 180 -5.36 -25.07 -13.00
C CYS A 180 -6.35 -24.00 -12.50
N GLY A 181 -7.63 -24.32 -12.40
CA GLY A 181 -8.68 -23.31 -12.29
C GLY A 181 -9.12 -22.77 -13.65
N PHE A 182 -10.13 -21.90 -13.65
CA PHE A 182 -10.73 -21.27 -14.83
C PHE A 182 -11.46 -22.25 -15.75
N MET A 183 -12.19 -23.20 -15.18
CA MET A 183 -13.19 -23.95 -15.93
C MET A 183 -14.19 -22.98 -16.56
N HIS A 184 -14.68 -23.27 -17.75
CA HIS A 184 -15.69 -22.46 -18.41
C HIS A 184 -16.95 -22.42 -17.54
N ASN A 185 -17.45 -21.22 -17.23
CA ASN A 185 -18.55 -20.99 -16.28
C ASN A 185 -18.24 -21.42 -14.83
N GLY A 186 -16.97 -21.68 -14.51
CA GLY A 186 -16.49 -21.96 -13.16
C GLY A 186 -16.03 -20.72 -12.39
N GLY A 187 -16.10 -19.55 -13.03
CA GLY A 187 -15.86 -18.25 -12.42
C GLY A 187 -14.52 -17.62 -12.72
N ALA A 188 -14.41 -16.34 -12.34
CA ALA A 188 -13.29 -15.44 -12.61
C ALA A 188 -13.06 -15.20 -14.12
N GLU A 189 -14.13 -15.05 -14.89
CA GLU A 189 -14.03 -14.69 -16.31
C GLU A 189 -13.67 -13.20 -16.50
N MET A 190 -12.83 -12.90 -17.49
CA MET A 190 -12.51 -11.53 -17.90
C MET A 190 -13.35 -11.10 -19.10
N ASP A 191 -13.62 -9.80 -19.20
CA ASP A 191 -14.19 -9.20 -20.40
C ASP A 191 -13.33 -9.51 -21.65
N PRO A 192 -13.94 -9.76 -22.83
CA PRO A 192 -13.20 -10.05 -24.06
C PRO A 192 -12.18 -8.97 -24.45
N VAL A 193 -12.51 -7.70 -24.18
CA VAL A 193 -11.62 -6.54 -24.40
C VAL A 193 -10.36 -6.66 -23.55
N GLU A 194 -10.51 -7.09 -22.30
CA GLU A 194 -9.39 -7.28 -21.38
C GLU A 194 -8.57 -8.51 -21.74
N VAL A 195 -9.22 -9.61 -22.14
CA VAL A 195 -8.55 -10.81 -22.66
C VAL A 195 -7.66 -10.48 -23.84
N GLU A 196 -8.11 -9.61 -24.76
CA GLU A 196 -7.30 -9.19 -25.90
C GLU A 196 -6.17 -8.25 -25.47
N TYR A 197 -6.45 -7.28 -24.60
CA TYR A 197 -5.45 -6.34 -24.10
C TYR A 197 -4.27 -7.06 -23.44
N VAL A 198 -4.52 -8.04 -22.56
CA VAL A 198 -3.45 -8.69 -21.78
C VAL A 198 -2.53 -9.58 -22.61
N LYS A 199 -2.90 -9.94 -23.85
CA LYS A 199 -2.03 -10.71 -24.76
C LYS A 199 -0.77 -9.97 -25.17
N LYS A 200 -0.77 -8.63 -25.15
CA LYS A 200 0.42 -7.82 -25.47
C LYS A 200 1.34 -7.60 -24.27
N CYS A 201 0.88 -7.90 -23.06
CA CYS A 201 1.59 -7.60 -21.83
C CYS A 201 2.70 -8.63 -21.57
N ARG A 202 3.97 -8.21 -21.74
CA ARG A 202 5.15 -9.02 -21.41
C ARG A 202 5.63 -8.81 -19.98
N PHE A 203 5.46 -7.61 -19.45
CA PHE A 203 5.74 -7.29 -18.06
C PHE A 203 4.44 -6.83 -17.42
N VAL A 204 4.11 -7.36 -16.26
CA VAL A 204 2.86 -7.05 -15.57
C VAL A 204 3.15 -6.60 -14.15
N VAL A 205 2.60 -5.45 -13.79
CA VAL A 205 2.35 -5.12 -12.37
C VAL A 205 0.86 -5.33 -12.17
N ALA A 206 0.50 -6.24 -11.27
CA ALA A 206 -0.87 -6.60 -10.96
C ALA A 206 -1.22 -6.22 -9.51
N SER A 207 -2.41 -5.69 -9.33
CA SER A 207 -3.03 -5.48 -8.02
C SER A 207 -4.47 -5.98 -8.06
N GLY A 208 -5.14 -6.03 -6.91
CA GLY A 208 -6.55 -6.35 -6.88
C GLY A 208 -7.31 -5.79 -5.69
N ILE A 209 -8.56 -5.45 -5.94
CA ILE A 209 -9.52 -4.92 -4.97
C ILE A 209 -10.80 -5.74 -5.08
N PHE A 210 -11.24 -6.29 -3.96
CA PHE A 210 -12.42 -7.14 -3.88
C PHE A 210 -13.30 -6.66 -2.73
N ASP A 211 -14.62 -6.78 -2.90
CA ASP A 211 -15.66 -6.37 -1.95
C ASP A 211 -15.73 -4.86 -1.63
N GLY A 212 -15.00 -4.02 -2.36
CA GLY A 212 -14.92 -2.57 -2.13
C GLY A 212 -14.16 -2.18 -0.87
N TYR A 213 -13.29 -3.05 -0.34
CA TYR A 213 -12.54 -2.76 0.90
C TYR A 213 -11.48 -1.68 0.77
N ASP A 214 -10.90 -1.53 -0.41
CA ASP A 214 -9.75 -0.68 -0.65
C ASP A 214 -10.03 0.33 -1.78
N THR A 215 -9.28 1.43 -1.81
CA THR A 215 -9.27 2.37 -2.93
C THR A 215 -7.99 2.19 -3.76
N PRO A 216 -8.02 2.41 -5.09
CA PRO A 216 -6.84 2.28 -5.93
C PRO A 216 -5.71 3.24 -5.54
N HIS A 217 -4.61 2.72 -4.98
CA HIS A 217 -3.40 3.51 -4.77
C HIS A 217 -2.58 3.60 -6.06
N GLN A 218 -2.22 4.81 -6.47
CA GLN A 218 -1.39 5.03 -7.65
C GLN A 218 0.08 4.74 -7.34
N PRO A 219 0.80 3.99 -8.19
CA PRO A 219 2.25 3.89 -8.11
C PRO A 219 2.91 5.27 -8.20
N SER A 220 4.01 5.44 -7.49
CA SER A 220 4.87 6.63 -7.52
C SER A 220 6.29 6.25 -7.95
N ASN A 221 7.03 7.25 -8.47
CA ASN A 221 8.42 7.09 -8.94
C ASN A 221 8.60 6.02 -10.04
N ILE A 222 7.68 5.96 -10.99
CA ILE A 222 7.76 5.04 -12.13
C ILE A 222 8.40 5.77 -13.32
N SER A 223 9.54 5.27 -13.80
CA SER A 223 10.24 5.81 -14.98
C SER A 223 9.39 5.71 -16.24
N TYR A 224 9.66 6.57 -17.22
CA TYR A 224 9.00 6.53 -18.52
C TYR A 224 9.20 5.18 -19.22
N ARG A 225 10.40 4.60 -19.11
CA ARG A 225 10.72 3.26 -19.62
C ARG A 225 9.81 2.19 -19.00
N SER A 226 9.63 2.21 -17.69
CA SER A 226 8.77 1.24 -17.00
C SER A 226 7.29 1.44 -17.33
N GLN A 227 6.83 2.68 -17.50
CA GLN A 227 5.44 2.96 -17.93
C GLN A 227 5.14 2.37 -19.31
N ASN A 228 6.11 2.38 -20.23
CA ASN A 228 5.96 1.79 -21.57
C ASN A 228 6.12 0.26 -21.59
N LEU A 229 6.95 -0.28 -20.68
CA LEU A 229 7.28 -1.70 -20.66
C LEU A 229 6.23 -2.54 -19.92
N PHE A 230 5.70 -2.03 -18.80
CA PHE A 230 4.79 -2.75 -17.92
C PHE A 230 3.33 -2.43 -18.20
N CYS A 231 2.50 -3.47 -18.23
CA CYS A 231 1.06 -3.32 -18.06
C CYS A 231 0.73 -3.23 -16.58
N PHE A 232 0.10 -2.13 -16.16
CA PHE A 232 -0.42 -1.93 -14.82
C PHE A 232 -1.88 -2.37 -14.80
N LEU A 233 -2.15 -3.55 -14.22
CA LEU A 233 -3.46 -4.19 -14.23
C LEU A 233 -4.03 -4.24 -12.82
N MET A 234 -5.26 -3.77 -12.65
CA MET A 234 -5.98 -3.81 -11.38
C MET A 234 -7.21 -4.70 -11.52
N VAL A 235 -7.13 -5.88 -10.92
CA VAL A 235 -8.18 -6.89 -10.97
C VAL A 235 -9.26 -6.55 -9.94
N VAL A 236 -10.51 -6.45 -10.37
CA VAL A 236 -11.62 -6.03 -9.51
C VAL A 236 -12.83 -6.93 -9.67
N ASP A 237 -13.56 -7.17 -8.58
CA ASP A 237 -14.90 -7.76 -8.67
C ASP A 237 -15.95 -6.70 -9.06
N GLU A 238 -17.14 -7.14 -9.44
CA GLU A 238 -18.22 -6.25 -9.89
C GLU A 238 -18.60 -5.21 -8.82
N LYS A 239 -18.59 -5.61 -7.55
CA LYS A 239 -18.86 -4.70 -6.43
C LYS A 239 -17.82 -3.59 -6.34
N SER A 240 -16.53 -3.94 -6.36
CA SER A 240 -15.44 -2.95 -6.32
C SER A 240 -15.42 -2.09 -7.58
N PHE A 241 -15.67 -2.67 -8.74
CA PHE A 241 -15.76 -1.94 -10.00
C PHE A 241 -16.87 -0.87 -9.95
N ASN A 242 -18.06 -1.23 -9.48
CA ASN A 242 -19.17 -0.30 -9.31
C ASN A 242 -18.89 0.79 -8.27
N PHE A 243 -18.20 0.44 -7.17
CA PHE A 243 -17.75 1.39 -6.18
C PHE A 243 -16.75 2.41 -6.76
N ILE A 244 -15.76 1.93 -7.50
CA ILE A 244 -14.76 2.77 -8.17
C ILE A 244 -15.43 3.69 -9.19
N LYS A 245 -16.37 3.17 -9.99
CA LYS A 245 -17.11 3.96 -11.00
C LYS A 245 -17.90 5.13 -10.40
N LYS A 246 -18.37 5.00 -9.16
CA LYS A 246 -19.12 6.05 -8.45
C LYS A 246 -18.20 7.08 -7.78
N ASN A 247 -17.05 6.66 -7.28
CA ASN A 247 -16.22 7.46 -6.37
C ASN A 247 -14.93 7.99 -7.00
N VAL A 248 -14.49 7.45 -8.13
CA VAL A 248 -13.21 7.75 -8.76
C VAL A 248 -13.40 8.06 -10.24
N THR A 249 -12.65 9.01 -10.77
CA THR A 249 -12.65 9.33 -12.20
C THR A 249 -12.06 8.16 -13.00
N ILE A 250 -12.88 7.57 -13.87
CA ILE A 250 -12.47 6.54 -14.81
C ILE A 250 -12.27 7.18 -16.18
N ARG A 251 -11.12 6.92 -16.81
CA ARG A 251 -10.87 7.23 -18.22
C ARG A 251 -11.13 6.00 -19.07
N GLU A 252 -11.84 6.18 -20.17
CA GLU A 252 -12.01 5.13 -21.18
C GLU A 252 -11.10 5.40 -22.38
N ASP A 253 -10.42 4.37 -22.88
CA ASP A 253 -9.60 4.45 -24.09
C ASP A 253 -10.42 4.10 -25.35
N HIS A 254 -9.86 4.37 -26.53
CA HIS A 254 -10.53 4.08 -27.82
C HIS A 254 -10.86 2.60 -28.06
N GLN A 255 -10.26 1.69 -27.29
CA GLN A 255 -10.48 0.25 -27.37
C GLN A 255 -11.50 -0.24 -26.31
N GLY A 256 -12.16 0.67 -25.59
CA GLY A 256 -13.14 0.36 -24.54
C GLY A 256 -12.51 -0.01 -23.19
N GLY A 257 -11.22 0.20 -23.04
CA GLY A 257 -10.49 -0.07 -21.81
C GLY A 257 -10.69 1.00 -20.76
N LYS A 258 -10.89 0.58 -19.50
CA LYS A 258 -11.18 1.49 -18.39
C LYS A 258 -9.96 1.67 -17.49
N TRP A 259 -9.67 2.91 -17.12
CA TRP A 259 -8.44 3.28 -16.44
C TRP A 259 -8.69 4.16 -15.22
N VAL A 260 -7.94 3.92 -14.16
CA VAL A 260 -7.83 4.79 -12.98
C VAL A 260 -6.37 5.16 -12.81
N GLY A 261 -6.02 6.37 -13.24
CA GLY A 261 -4.62 6.79 -13.37
C GLY A 261 -3.86 5.85 -14.32
N ILE A 262 -2.77 5.23 -13.84
CA ILE A 262 -2.00 4.26 -14.64
C ILE A 262 -2.62 2.86 -14.64
N TRP A 263 -3.51 2.55 -13.70
CA TRP A 263 -4.11 1.23 -13.61
C TRP A 263 -5.19 1.03 -14.67
N ARG A 264 -5.06 -0.02 -15.46
CA ARG A 264 -6.17 -0.56 -16.26
C ARG A 264 -7.01 -1.48 -15.39
N LEU A 265 -8.31 -1.23 -15.33
CA LEU A 265 -9.27 -2.06 -14.59
C LEU A 265 -9.55 -3.34 -15.37
N VAL A 266 -9.44 -4.48 -14.69
CA VAL A 266 -9.78 -5.81 -15.23
C VAL A 266 -10.90 -6.39 -14.36
N PRO A 267 -12.17 -6.19 -14.76
CA PRO A 267 -13.29 -6.81 -14.07
C PRO A 267 -13.21 -8.34 -14.18
N LEU A 268 -13.42 -9.03 -13.05
CA LEU A 268 -13.65 -10.47 -13.01
C LEU A 268 -15.11 -10.74 -12.69
N HIS A 269 -15.76 -11.46 -13.58
CA HIS A 269 -17.14 -11.90 -13.46
C HIS A 269 -17.22 -13.25 -12.74
N HIS A 270 -18.39 -13.48 -12.14
CA HIS A 270 -18.75 -14.71 -11.42
C HIS A 270 -17.64 -15.17 -10.45
N PRO A 271 -17.49 -14.53 -9.29
CA PRO A 271 -16.48 -14.95 -8.32
C PRO A 271 -16.63 -16.44 -7.96
N PRO A 272 -15.55 -17.25 -8.03
CA PRO A 272 -15.62 -18.69 -7.84
C PRO A 272 -15.90 -19.15 -6.40
N TYR A 273 -15.87 -18.23 -5.43
CA TYR A 273 -16.09 -18.52 -4.02
C TYR A 273 -17.02 -17.49 -3.40
N ASP A 274 -17.84 -17.91 -2.44
CA ASP A 274 -18.73 -17.00 -1.70
C ASP A 274 -17.96 -15.94 -0.89
N GLU A 275 -16.74 -16.26 -0.47
CA GLU A 275 -15.91 -15.39 0.37
C GLU A 275 -15.01 -14.48 -0.49
N PRO A 276 -15.21 -13.15 -0.49
CA PRO A 276 -14.44 -12.22 -1.31
C PRO A 276 -12.93 -12.26 -1.06
N ARG A 277 -12.52 -12.55 0.18
CA ARG A 277 -11.09 -12.69 0.51
C ARG A 277 -10.42 -13.88 -0.19
N ARG A 278 -11.17 -14.93 -0.53
CA ARG A 278 -10.69 -16.05 -1.33
C ARG A 278 -10.62 -15.68 -2.80
N ASN A 279 -11.60 -14.94 -3.31
CA ASN A 279 -11.59 -14.43 -4.68
C ASN A 279 -10.37 -13.54 -4.95
N GLY A 280 -10.00 -12.68 -3.99
CA GLY A 280 -8.75 -11.91 -4.10
C GLY A 280 -7.46 -12.75 -4.09
N LYS A 281 -7.51 -14.05 -3.76
CA LYS A 281 -6.35 -14.96 -3.90
C LYS A 281 -6.21 -15.52 -5.31
N VAL A 282 -7.30 -15.59 -6.08
CA VAL A 282 -7.29 -16.10 -7.46
C VAL A 282 -6.30 -15.31 -8.32
N PRO A 283 -6.45 -13.97 -8.50
CA PRO A 283 -5.51 -13.22 -9.33
C PRO A 283 -4.11 -13.10 -8.70
N LYS A 284 -4.02 -13.21 -7.37
CA LYS A 284 -2.75 -13.17 -6.63
C LYS A 284 -1.87 -14.39 -6.85
N ILE A 285 -2.46 -15.58 -6.88
CA ILE A 285 -1.72 -16.85 -6.99
C ILE A 285 -1.61 -17.26 -8.47
N LEU A 286 -2.69 -17.03 -9.23
CA LEU A 286 -2.87 -17.45 -10.62
C LEU A 286 -2.67 -16.29 -11.62
N THR A 287 -1.86 -15.29 -11.28
CA THR A 287 -1.50 -14.18 -12.18
C THR A 287 -1.00 -14.67 -13.55
N HIS A 288 -0.21 -15.74 -13.55
CA HIS A 288 0.32 -16.39 -14.75
C HIS A 288 -0.75 -17.06 -15.63
N ARG A 289 -1.94 -17.35 -15.10
CA ARG A 289 -3.09 -17.87 -15.87
C ARG A 289 -3.95 -16.75 -16.42
N LEU A 290 -4.16 -15.70 -15.63
CA LEU A 290 -4.86 -14.50 -16.09
C LEU A 290 -4.09 -13.77 -17.19
N PHE A 291 -2.76 -13.71 -17.07
CA PHE A 291 -1.90 -12.98 -18.01
C PHE A 291 -0.86 -13.93 -18.64
N PRO A 292 -1.28 -14.85 -19.53
CA PRO A 292 -0.44 -15.95 -20.01
C PRO A 292 0.73 -15.52 -20.90
N GLN A 293 0.72 -14.28 -21.40
CA GLN A 293 1.81 -13.75 -22.23
C GLN A 293 2.89 -13.01 -21.43
N ALA A 294 2.65 -12.81 -20.12
CA ALA A 294 3.60 -12.19 -19.22
C ALA A 294 4.83 -13.10 -19.03
N GLN A 295 6.02 -12.51 -19.10
CA GLN A 295 7.31 -13.11 -18.79
C GLN A 295 7.70 -12.81 -17.34
N TYR A 296 7.36 -11.61 -16.87
CA TYR A 296 7.56 -11.22 -15.48
C TYR A 296 6.28 -10.61 -14.94
N SER A 297 5.93 -10.96 -13.70
CA SER A 297 4.79 -10.39 -12.99
C SER A 297 5.17 -9.98 -11.57
N ILE A 298 4.68 -8.82 -11.16
CA ILE A 298 4.77 -8.29 -9.79
C ILE A 298 3.33 -8.18 -9.26
N TRP A 299 3.02 -8.90 -8.18
CA TRP A 299 1.76 -8.74 -7.47
C TRP A 299 1.93 -7.81 -6.26
N ILE A 300 1.05 -6.82 -6.16
CA ILE A 300 0.97 -5.84 -5.08
C ILE A 300 -0.42 -5.92 -4.46
N ASP A 301 -0.52 -5.86 -3.14
CA ASP A 301 -1.83 -5.88 -2.46
C ASP A 301 -2.53 -4.54 -2.62
N GLY A 302 -3.87 -4.53 -2.77
CA GLY A 302 -4.65 -3.32 -3.09
C GLY A 302 -4.43 -2.13 -2.15
N LYS A 303 -4.17 -2.39 -0.87
CA LYS A 303 -3.87 -1.38 0.16
C LYS A 303 -2.44 -0.82 0.16
N MET A 304 -1.58 -1.33 -0.72
CA MET A 304 -0.16 -0.97 -0.76
C MET A 304 0.10 -0.09 -1.98
N GLU A 305 1.03 0.84 -1.83
CA GLU A 305 1.52 1.67 -2.92
C GLU A 305 2.87 1.14 -3.44
N LEU A 306 3.03 1.10 -4.76
CA LEU A 306 4.32 0.86 -5.38
C LEU A 306 5.10 2.17 -5.46
N ILE A 307 6.16 2.30 -4.66
CA ILE A 307 6.93 3.55 -4.52
C ILE A 307 8.32 3.49 -5.19
N VAL A 308 8.66 2.34 -5.77
CA VAL A 308 9.95 2.04 -6.41
C VAL A 308 9.66 1.53 -7.82
N ASP A 309 10.48 1.92 -8.78
CA ASP A 309 10.35 1.47 -10.16
C ASP A 309 10.40 -0.07 -10.28
N PRO A 310 9.46 -0.71 -11.01
CA PRO A 310 9.38 -2.16 -11.09
C PRO A 310 10.59 -2.82 -11.74
N LEU A 311 11.35 -2.13 -12.62
CA LEU A 311 12.61 -2.65 -13.16
C LEU A 311 13.65 -2.86 -12.06
N LEU A 312 13.77 -1.89 -11.16
CA LEU A 312 14.70 -1.97 -10.03
C LEU A 312 14.32 -3.12 -9.09
N MET A 313 13.03 -3.39 -8.92
CA MET A 313 12.56 -4.53 -8.12
C MET A 313 12.90 -5.86 -8.78
N LEU A 314 12.65 -6.01 -10.09
CA LEU A 314 12.99 -7.24 -10.81
C LEU A 314 14.50 -7.47 -10.83
N GLU A 315 15.30 -6.41 -11.03
CA GLU A 315 16.75 -6.50 -10.92
C GLU A 315 17.16 -7.01 -9.55
N ARG A 316 16.65 -6.37 -8.49
CA ARG A 316 17.05 -6.67 -7.12
C ARG A 316 16.67 -8.08 -6.68
N TYR A 317 15.44 -8.50 -6.96
CA TYR A 317 14.85 -9.70 -6.38
C TYR A 317 14.91 -10.93 -7.28
N LEU A 318 14.97 -10.75 -8.60
CA LEU A 318 15.03 -11.87 -9.54
C LEU A 318 16.40 -11.91 -10.24
N TRP A 319 16.78 -10.87 -10.97
CA TRP A 319 17.88 -10.96 -11.93
C TRP A 319 19.27 -11.03 -11.27
N ARG A 320 19.53 -10.18 -10.26
CA ARG A 320 20.82 -10.14 -9.55
C ARG A 320 21.17 -11.48 -8.90
N GLY A 321 20.19 -12.10 -8.25
CA GLY A 321 20.33 -13.41 -7.59
C GLY A 321 20.00 -14.61 -8.49
N LYS A 322 19.69 -14.37 -9.77
CA LYS A 322 19.29 -15.39 -10.74
C LYS A 322 18.06 -16.23 -10.30
N HIS A 323 17.14 -15.66 -9.53
CA HIS A 323 15.93 -16.31 -9.02
C HIS A 323 14.75 -16.19 -9.99
N THR A 324 13.86 -17.19 -9.98
CA THR A 324 12.61 -17.21 -10.78
C THR A 324 11.38 -16.76 -9.99
N PHE A 325 11.48 -16.73 -8.66
CA PHE A 325 10.38 -16.37 -7.78
C PHE A 325 10.90 -15.72 -6.50
N ALA A 326 10.22 -14.66 -6.06
CA ALA A 326 10.49 -14.02 -4.78
C ALA A 326 9.18 -13.61 -4.10
N ILE A 327 9.13 -13.73 -2.78
CA ILE A 327 7.96 -13.35 -1.98
C ILE A 327 8.42 -12.69 -0.69
N ALA A 328 7.66 -11.69 -0.24
CA ALA A 328 7.91 -11.04 1.04
C ALA A 328 7.75 -12.04 2.21
N ARG A 329 8.77 -12.13 3.06
CA ARG A 329 8.74 -12.95 4.29
C ARG A 329 7.65 -12.42 5.23
N HIS A 330 6.84 -13.34 5.76
CA HIS A 330 5.82 -12.98 6.73
C HIS A 330 6.45 -12.52 8.07
N LYS A 331 5.84 -11.52 8.70
CA LYS A 331 6.44 -10.82 9.86
C LYS A 331 6.52 -11.69 11.11
N HIS A 332 5.55 -12.57 11.31
CA HIS A 332 5.36 -13.26 12.59
C HIS A 332 5.44 -14.78 12.48
N HIS A 333 4.87 -15.34 11.43
CA HIS A 333 4.82 -16.78 11.21
C HIS A 333 5.86 -17.21 10.18
N HIS A 334 6.57 -18.30 10.48
CA HIS A 334 7.55 -18.94 9.62
C HIS A 334 7.01 -20.23 9.00
N SER A 335 5.92 -20.76 9.57
CA SER A 335 5.25 -21.96 9.11
C SER A 335 3.78 -21.71 8.77
N ILE A 336 3.27 -22.43 7.78
CA ILE A 336 1.84 -22.47 7.48
C ILE A 336 1.01 -23.02 8.65
N TYR A 337 1.59 -23.88 9.48
CA TYR A 337 0.94 -24.43 10.68
C TYR A 337 0.75 -23.36 11.77
N GLU A 338 1.72 -22.46 11.92
CA GLU A 338 1.60 -21.31 12.82
C GLU A 338 0.54 -20.32 12.34
N GLU A 339 0.47 -20.07 11.02
CA GLU A 339 -0.59 -19.26 10.41
C GLU A 339 -1.96 -19.92 10.62
N ALA A 340 -2.08 -21.24 10.47
CA ALA A 340 -3.32 -21.97 10.71
C ALA A 340 -3.80 -21.83 12.16
N ASP A 341 -2.90 -21.95 13.13
CA ASP A 341 -3.24 -21.70 14.54
C ASP A 341 -3.62 -20.24 14.80
N ALA A 342 -2.95 -19.29 14.16
CA ALA A 342 -3.32 -17.88 14.26
C ALA A 342 -4.70 -17.58 13.65
N ILE A 343 -5.05 -18.23 12.53
CA ILE A 343 -6.37 -18.15 11.91
C ILE A 343 -7.44 -18.72 12.85
N LYS A 344 -7.17 -19.88 13.49
CA LYS A 344 -8.07 -20.50 14.49
C LYS A 344 -8.30 -19.58 15.70
N ARG A 345 -7.24 -18.94 16.21
CA ARG A 345 -7.33 -17.96 17.32
C ARG A 345 -8.17 -16.75 16.94
N ARG A 346 -8.04 -16.26 15.70
CA ARG A 346 -8.82 -15.13 15.15
C ARG A 346 -10.25 -15.50 14.74
N LYS A 347 -10.66 -16.76 14.88
CA LYS A 347 -12.00 -17.26 14.52
C LYS A 347 -12.43 -16.89 13.09
N ARG A 348 -11.47 -16.88 12.15
CA ARG A 348 -11.73 -16.46 10.76
C ARG A 348 -12.38 -17.52 9.89
N TYR A 349 -12.15 -18.80 10.21
CA TYR A 349 -12.74 -19.94 9.50
C TYR A 349 -13.08 -21.06 10.48
N ALA A 350 -13.94 -21.99 10.06
CA ALA A 350 -14.32 -23.16 10.84
C ALA A 350 -13.07 -24.00 11.18
N ARG A 351 -12.86 -24.26 12.47
CA ARG A 351 -11.69 -25.00 12.97
C ARG A 351 -11.54 -26.39 12.32
N PRO A 352 -12.61 -27.20 12.18
CA PRO A 352 -12.48 -28.53 11.56
C PRO A 352 -11.96 -28.48 10.12
N LEU A 353 -12.36 -27.48 9.33
CA LEU A 353 -11.86 -27.30 7.96
C LEU A 353 -10.38 -26.95 7.94
N ILE A 354 -9.94 -26.07 8.84
CA ILE A 354 -8.51 -25.72 8.96
C ILE A 354 -7.70 -26.96 9.36
N ASP A 355 -8.18 -27.73 10.35
CA ASP A 355 -7.47 -28.90 10.85
C ASP A 355 -7.39 -30.00 9.79
N LEU A 356 -8.47 -30.22 9.01
CA LEU A 356 -8.46 -31.11 7.85
C LEU A 356 -7.43 -30.67 6.80
N HIS A 357 -7.40 -29.38 6.47
CA HIS A 357 -6.45 -28.83 5.49
C HIS A 357 -5.00 -29.02 5.93
N MET A 358 -4.70 -28.82 7.22
CA MET A 358 -3.38 -29.06 7.78
C MET A 358 -3.00 -30.54 7.78
N LYS A 359 -3.96 -31.45 8.00
CA LYS A 359 -3.74 -32.91 7.88
C LYS A 359 -3.38 -33.28 6.44
N ILE A 360 -4.11 -32.77 5.45
CA ILE A 360 -3.81 -32.99 4.03
C ILE A 360 -2.40 -32.50 3.71
N TYR A 361 -2.03 -31.29 4.13
CA TYR A 361 -0.67 -30.79 3.90
C TYR A 361 0.42 -31.67 4.51
N ARG A 362 0.22 -32.22 5.72
CA ARG A 362 1.19 -33.17 6.30
C ARG A 362 1.25 -34.47 5.53
N TYR A 363 0.10 -35.01 5.13
CA TYR A 363 0.01 -36.22 4.33
C TYR A 363 0.76 -36.07 3.00
N GLU A 364 0.65 -34.89 2.38
CA GLU A 364 1.32 -34.50 1.14
C GLU A 364 2.82 -34.13 1.31
N GLY A 365 3.40 -34.37 2.49
CA GLY A 365 4.82 -34.13 2.75
C GLY A 365 5.20 -32.67 3.03
N MET A 366 4.24 -31.77 3.25
CA MET A 366 4.54 -30.41 3.68
C MET A 366 4.95 -30.39 5.15
N GLU A 367 6.20 -30.68 5.43
CA GLU A 367 6.73 -30.68 6.79
C GLU A 367 6.76 -29.27 7.42
N PRO A 368 6.68 -29.16 8.76
CA PRO A 368 6.86 -27.89 9.47
C PRO A 368 8.19 -27.20 9.15
N TRP A 369 8.19 -25.87 9.28
CA TRP A 369 9.40 -25.08 9.15
C TRP A 369 10.42 -25.44 10.23
N SER A 370 11.70 -25.50 9.86
CA SER A 370 12.83 -25.68 10.77
C SER A 370 13.98 -24.76 10.36
N PRO A 371 14.96 -24.49 11.25
CA PRO A 371 16.12 -23.67 10.92
C PRO A 371 16.94 -24.16 9.72
N ASN A 372 16.83 -25.45 9.37
CA ASN A 372 17.50 -26.05 8.21
C ASN A 372 16.81 -25.66 6.88
N LYS A 373 15.57 -25.16 6.93
CA LYS A 373 14.77 -24.70 5.77
C LYS A 373 14.85 -23.18 5.57
N ARG A 374 15.98 -22.56 5.93
CA ARG A 374 16.18 -21.12 5.73
C ARG A 374 16.25 -20.81 4.22
N THR A 375 15.40 -19.90 3.77
CA THR A 375 15.48 -19.34 2.42
C THR A 375 16.47 -18.18 2.38
N VAL A 376 17.10 -17.95 1.23
CA VAL A 376 17.89 -16.74 0.99
C VAL A 376 16.97 -15.54 1.18
N SER A 377 17.30 -14.68 2.15
CA SER A 377 16.50 -13.51 2.47
C SER A 377 17.32 -12.25 2.30
N VAL A 378 16.78 -11.30 1.53
CA VAL A 378 17.32 -9.95 1.47
C VAL A 378 16.78 -9.18 2.67
N LYS A 379 17.68 -8.56 3.45
CA LYS A 379 17.27 -7.68 4.56
C LYS A 379 16.47 -6.49 3.99
N GLY A 380 15.19 -6.41 4.36
CA GLY A 380 14.26 -5.36 3.95
C GLY A 380 12.88 -5.60 4.57
N LYS A 381 12.15 -4.53 4.91
CA LYS A 381 10.78 -4.62 5.44
C LYS A 381 9.76 -4.53 4.30
N GLU A 382 9.83 -5.45 3.34
CA GLU A 382 8.77 -5.57 2.34
C GLU A 382 7.62 -6.41 2.88
N LYS A 383 6.39 -5.98 2.63
CA LYS A 383 5.20 -6.71 3.05
C LYS A 383 4.37 -7.02 1.82
N ARG A 384 3.98 -8.29 1.70
CA ARG A 384 2.87 -8.74 0.86
C ARG A 384 3.06 -8.55 -0.66
N LEU A 385 4.31 -8.58 -1.13
CA LEU A 385 4.70 -8.57 -2.54
C LEU A 385 5.06 -9.98 -3.03
N MET A 386 4.82 -10.24 -4.32
CA MET A 386 5.23 -11.47 -5.00
C MET A 386 5.79 -11.11 -6.38
N TYR A 387 6.99 -11.59 -6.68
CA TYR A 387 7.66 -11.43 -7.97
C TYR A 387 7.81 -12.80 -8.61
N ARG A 388 7.54 -12.91 -9.90
CA ARG A 388 7.60 -14.19 -10.61
C ARG A 388 8.10 -13.98 -12.03
N GLU A 389 9.05 -14.82 -12.42
CA GLU A 389 9.36 -15.13 -13.82
C GLU A 389 8.45 -16.28 -14.27
N ILE A 390 7.76 -16.09 -15.39
CA ILE A 390 6.79 -17.02 -15.94
C ILE A 390 7.41 -17.71 -17.15
N HIS A 391 7.45 -19.03 -17.07
CA HIS A 391 7.90 -19.89 -18.16
C HIS A 391 6.66 -20.48 -18.84
N THR A 392 6.26 -19.91 -19.97
CA THR A 392 5.21 -20.51 -20.81
C THR A 392 5.83 -21.34 -21.92
N GLY A 393 5.38 -22.61 -22.03
CA GLY A 393 5.63 -23.45 -23.20
C GLY A 393 5.11 -22.73 -24.44
N THR A 394 5.88 -22.76 -25.53
CA THR A 394 5.56 -22.05 -26.77
C THR A 394 4.20 -22.49 -27.32
N THR A 395 3.26 -21.57 -27.45
CA THR A 395 2.06 -21.76 -28.27
C THR A 395 2.43 -21.64 -29.76
N PRO A 396 1.88 -22.48 -30.66
CA PRO A 396 2.26 -22.46 -32.07
C PRO A 396 1.86 -21.12 -32.70
N LYS A 397 2.80 -20.48 -33.41
CA LYS A 397 2.45 -19.47 -34.42
C LYS A 397 1.50 -20.15 -35.42
N ARG A 398 0.24 -19.71 -35.50
CA ARG A 398 -0.64 -20.06 -36.62
C ARG A 398 0.09 -19.74 -37.92
N ARG A 399 0.53 -20.76 -38.65
CA ARG A 399 0.95 -20.62 -40.05
C ARG A 399 -0.24 -20.02 -40.78
N LYS A 400 -0.14 -18.75 -41.21
CA LYS A 400 -1.04 -18.21 -42.23
C LYS A 400 -0.88 -19.12 -43.45
N ARG A 401 -1.88 -19.97 -43.72
CA ARG A 401 -2.05 -20.55 -45.05
C ARG A 401 -2.30 -19.36 -45.98
N LYS A 402 -1.33 -19.06 -46.84
CA LYS A 402 -1.60 -18.31 -48.06
C LYS A 402 -2.47 -19.24 -48.91
N SER A 403 -3.70 -18.86 -49.14
CA SER A 403 -4.47 -19.27 -50.34
C SER A 403 -4.28 -18.17 -51.36
#